data_AF-A0A1Y3TY42-F1
#
_entry.id   AF-A0A1Y3TY42-F1
#
_cell.length_a   1.000
_cell.length_b   1.000
_cell.length_c   1.000
_cell.angle_alpha   90.00
_cell.angle_beta   90.00
_cell.angle_gamma   90.00
#
_symmetry.space_group_name_H-M   'P 1'
#
loop_
_entity.id
_entity.type
_entity.pdbx_description
1 polymer ?
#
loop_
_entity_poly.entity_id
_entity_poly.type
_entity_poly.pdbx_seq_one_letter_code
_entity_poly.pdbx_strand_id
1 'polypeptide(L)'
;MDWQTFLISQKGWRDDEGNTLCFSDCDLNGKKKEGVLWIYLDEGLRCGGMHRPIPVSLAAVKDALLGCRKDTLWQMVENDLEGAGIDVRREIDGRTDS
;
A
#
# COMPACT_ATOMS: atom_id res chain seq x y z
N MET A 1 1.93 -1.37 -16.98
CA MET A 1 1.37 -2.08 -15.81
C MET A 1 0.68 -1.01 -14.98
N ASP A 2 -0.53 -1.25 -14.46
CA ASP A 2 -1.17 -0.29 -13.55
C ASP A 2 -0.53 -0.36 -12.15
N TRP A 3 -0.78 0.65 -11.32
CA TRP A 3 -0.16 0.77 -10.01
C TRP A 3 -0.60 -0.35 -9.04
N GLN A 4 -1.85 -0.81 -9.12
CA GLN A 4 -2.34 -1.84 -8.21
C GLN A 4 -1.64 -3.17 -8.49
N THR A 5 -1.56 -3.54 -9.77
CA THR A 5 -0.83 -4.74 -10.22
C THR A 5 0.65 -4.64 -9.83
N PHE A 6 1.26 -3.45 -9.98
CA PHE A 6 2.64 -3.23 -9.57
C PHE A 6 2.85 -3.49 -8.08
N LEU A 7 2.03 -2.87 -7.21
CA LEU A 7 2.17 -3.02 -5.76
C LEU A 7 2.00 -4.47 -5.29
N ILE A 8 1.02 -5.19 -5.83
CA ILE A 8 0.76 -6.60 -5.47
C ILE A 8 1.89 -7.51 -5.96
N SER A 9 2.54 -7.17 -7.08
CA SER A 9 3.66 -7.96 -7.61
C SER A 9 4.96 -7.83 -6.80
N GLN A 10 5.07 -6.80 -5.95
CA GLN A 10 6.26 -6.60 -5.14
C GLN A 10 6.33 -7.61 -4.00
N LYS A 11 7.55 -8.01 -3.63
CA LYS A 11 7.79 -8.87 -2.45
C LYS A 11 7.47 -8.17 -1.12
N GLY A 12 7.18 -6.87 -1.16
CA GLY A 12 6.96 -6.01 -0.02
C GLY A 12 8.15 -5.09 0.25
N TRP A 13 7.91 -4.12 1.12
CA TRP A 13 8.89 -3.15 1.58
C TRP A 13 9.26 -3.44 3.02
N ARG A 14 10.50 -3.15 3.37
CA ARG A 14 10.98 -3.26 4.74
C ARG A 14 11.80 -2.03 5.08
N ASP A 15 11.40 -1.32 6.13
CA ASP A 15 12.16 -0.18 6.62
C ASP A 15 13.23 -0.59 7.64
N ASP A 16 14.06 0.38 8.02
CA ASP A 16 15.18 0.20 8.95
C ASP A 16 14.73 -0.09 10.39
N GLU A 17 13.47 0.23 10.73
CA GLU A 17 12.86 -0.11 12.03
C GLU A 17 12.40 -1.58 12.08
N GLY A 18 12.46 -2.28 10.95
CA GLY A 18 12.01 -3.67 10.83
C GLY A 18 10.53 -3.81 10.53
N ASN A 19 9.81 -2.71 10.24
CA ASN A 19 8.43 -2.80 9.77
C ASN A 19 8.43 -3.38 8.35
N THR A 20 7.49 -4.27 8.06
CA THR A 20 7.30 -4.83 6.73
C THR A 20 5.91 -4.52 6.19
N LEU A 21 5.83 -4.18 4.90
CA LEU A 21 4.61 -3.81 4.20
C LEU A 21 4.44 -4.67 2.96
N CYS A 22 3.27 -5.25 2.76
CA CYS A 22 2.88 -5.84 1.48
C CYS A 22 1.41 -5.60 1.15
N PHE A 23 1.06 -5.81 -0.12
CA PHE A 23 -0.29 -5.60 -0.65
C PHE A 23 -0.84 -6.89 -1.26
N SER A 24 -2.16 -7.05 -1.20
CA SER A 24 -2.88 -8.20 -1.76
C SER A 24 -4.24 -7.81 -2.31
N ASP A 25 -4.74 -8.50 -3.33
CA ASP A 25 -6.12 -8.37 -3.84
C ASP A 25 -7.11 -9.31 -3.11
N CYS A 26 -6.63 -10.11 -2.17
CA CYS A 26 -7.44 -11.03 -1.38
C CYS A 26 -7.14 -10.96 0.12
N ASP A 27 -8.14 -11.34 0.92
CA ASP A 27 -8.00 -11.44 2.37
C ASP A 27 -7.13 -12.63 2.80
N LEU A 28 -6.92 -12.81 4.12
CA LEU A 28 -6.15 -13.94 4.67
C LEU A 28 -6.73 -15.33 4.34
N ASN A 29 -7.99 -15.41 3.89
CA ASN A 29 -8.63 -16.65 3.47
C ASN A 29 -8.62 -16.83 1.94
N GLY A 30 -7.94 -15.95 1.20
CA GLY A 30 -7.89 -15.95 -0.26
C GLY A 30 -9.15 -15.43 -0.95
N LYS A 31 -10.07 -14.78 -0.22
CA LYS A 31 -11.29 -14.21 -0.81
C LYS A 31 -11.02 -12.83 -1.40
N LYS A 32 -11.32 -12.69 -2.69
CA LYS A 32 -11.28 -11.40 -3.40
C LYS A 32 -12.54 -10.59 -3.14
N LYS A 33 -12.39 -9.27 -3.04
CA LYS A 33 -13.51 -8.34 -2.97
C LYS A 33 -13.26 -7.19 -3.94
N GLU A 34 -14.21 -6.96 -4.83
CA GLU A 34 -14.12 -5.88 -5.82
C GLU A 34 -13.96 -4.52 -5.14
N GLY A 35 -13.09 -3.67 -5.70
CA GLY A 35 -12.81 -2.34 -5.16
C GLY A 35 -12.02 -2.31 -3.86
N VAL A 36 -11.51 -3.45 -3.38
CA VAL A 36 -10.70 -3.55 -2.17
C VAL A 36 -9.25 -3.94 -2.47
N LEU A 37 -8.32 -3.24 -1.85
CA LEU A 37 -6.91 -3.60 -1.74
C LEU A 37 -6.62 -3.88 -0.27
N TRP A 38 -5.90 -4.97 0.01
CA TRP A 38 -5.49 -5.32 1.36
C TRP A 38 -4.08 -4.82 1.63
N ILE A 39 -3.90 -4.17 2.77
CA ILE A 39 -2.60 -3.80 3.31
C ILE A 39 -2.28 -4.76 4.45
N TYR A 40 -1.09 -5.35 4.39
CA TYR A 40 -0.47 -6.03 5.51
C TYR A 40 0.76 -5.25 5.96
N LEU A 41 0.72 -4.73 7.18
CA LEU A 41 1.82 -4.02 7.82
C LEU A 41 2.19 -4.76 9.10
N ASP A 42 3.36 -5.38 9.16
CA ASP A 42 3.91 -5.99 10.39
C ASP A 42 4.95 -5.05 10.99
N GLU A 43 4.71 -4.59 12.22
CA GLU A 43 5.58 -3.63 12.92
C GLU A 43 6.65 -4.29 13.80
N GLY A 44 6.76 -5.62 13.79
CA GLY A 44 7.83 -6.33 14.48
C GLY A 44 7.79 -6.24 16.02
N LEU A 45 7.59 -7.39 16.68
CA LEU A 45 7.72 -7.60 18.14
C LEU A 45 6.85 -6.73 19.09
N ARG A 46 6.07 -5.76 18.59
CA ARG A 46 5.15 -4.94 19.39
C ARG A 46 3.72 -5.13 18.90
N CYS A 47 3.06 -6.17 19.41
CA CYS A 47 1.61 -6.34 19.47
C CYS A 47 0.80 -5.89 18.23
N GLY A 48 0.89 -6.67 17.14
CA GLY A 48 -0.19 -6.78 16.15
C GLY A 48 0.11 -6.10 14.82
N GLY A 49 0.48 -6.91 13.81
CA GLY A 49 0.46 -6.43 12.43
C GLY A 49 -0.95 -6.01 12.01
N MET A 50 -1.04 -4.94 11.24
CA MET A 50 -2.28 -4.44 10.65
C MET A 50 -2.54 -5.19 9.35
N HIS A 51 -3.62 -5.97 9.31
CA HIS A 51 -4.21 -6.49 8.08
C HIS A 51 -5.55 -5.81 7.85
N ARG A 52 -5.62 -4.86 6.91
CA ARG A 52 -6.82 -4.03 6.71
C ARG A 52 -7.22 -3.91 5.25
N PRO A 53 -8.53 -3.92 4.94
CA PRO A 53 -9.01 -3.56 3.61
C PRO A 53 -9.04 -2.04 3.46
N ILE A 54 -8.58 -1.55 2.31
CA ILE A 54 -8.73 -0.16 1.88
C ILE A 54 -9.39 -0.10 0.51
N PRO A 55 -10.02 1.03 0.14
CA PRO A 55 -10.43 1.26 -1.24
C PRO A 55 -9.23 1.16 -2.19
N VAL A 56 -9.44 0.61 -3.40
CA VAL A 56 -8.41 0.62 -4.47
C VAL A 56 -8.19 2.06 -4.94
N SER A 57 -7.36 2.80 -4.21
CA SER A 57 -7.00 4.20 -4.42
C SER A 57 -5.60 4.44 -3.90
N LEU A 58 -4.74 5.11 -4.68
CA LEU A 58 -3.39 5.42 -4.22
C LEU A 58 -3.40 6.42 -3.06
N ALA A 59 -4.38 7.32 -3.03
CA ALA A 59 -4.64 8.18 -1.87
C ALA A 59 -4.95 7.38 -0.61
N ALA A 60 -5.74 6.31 -0.70
CA ALA A 60 -6.06 5.47 0.46
C ALA A 60 -4.84 4.67 0.96
N VAL A 61 -3.92 4.31 0.08
CA VAL A 61 -2.62 3.71 0.45
C VAL A 61 -1.79 4.71 1.25
N LYS A 62 -1.64 5.94 0.71
CA LYS A 62 -0.92 7.03 1.38
C LYS A 62 -1.51 7.32 2.75
N ASP A 63 -2.82 7.54 2.83
CA ASP A 63 -3.51 7.85 4.08
C ASP A 63 -3.38 6.73 5.12
N ALA A 64 -3.40 5.47 4.69
CA ALA A 64 -3.22 4.33 5.58
C ALA A 64 -1.81 4.30 6.20
N LEU A 65 -0.77 4.53 5.40
CA LEU A 65 0.62 4.49 5.87
C LEU A 65 0.97 5.72 6.71
N LEU A 66 0.61 6.92 6.26
CA LEU A 66 0.86 8.16 7.00
C LEU A 66 0.02 8.21 8.29
N GLY A 67 -1.21 7.70 8.28
CA GLY A 67 -2.03 7.55 9.49
C GLY A 67 -1.41 6.63 10.55
N CYS A 68 -0.58 5.68 10.13
CA CYS A 68 0.21 4.80 11.02
C CYS A 68 1.63 5.33 11.28
N ARG A 69 1.96 6.58 10.90
CA ARG A 69 3.31 7.17 10.99
C ARG A 69 4.38 6.34 10.29
N LYS A 70 4.02 5.72 9.16
CA LYS A 70 4.92 4.93 8.31
C LYS A 70 5.38 5.73 7.10
N ASP A 71 5.91 6.92 7.35
CA ASP A 71 6.40 7.86 6.34
C ASP A 71 7.50 7.24 5.47
N THR A 72 8.45 6.51 6.08
CA THR A 72 9.53 5.83 5.37
C THR A 72 8.99 4.77 4.41
N LEU A 73 8.06 3.93 4.86
CA LEU A 73 7.44 2.93 3.99
C LEU A 73 6.64 3.57 2.86
N TRP A 74 5.92 4.67 3.12
CA TRP A 74 5.25 5.42 2.06
C TRP A 74 6.25 5.94 1.02
N GLN A 75 7.35 6.57 1.45
CA GLN A 75 8.38 7.07 0.53
C GLN A 75 9.00 5.97 -0.32
N MET A 76 9.26 4.79 0.26
CA MET A 76 9.77 3.65 -0.50
C MET A 76 8.78 3.19 -1.58
N VAL A 77 7.49 3.08 -1.22
CA VAL A 77 6.42 2.73 -2.17
C VAL A 77 6.31 3.77 -3.28
N GLU A 78 6.29 5.06 -2.92
CA GLU A 78 6.21 6.19 -3.86
C GLU A 78 7.38 6.17 -4.86
N ASN A 79 8.61 6.00 -4.37
CA ASN A 79 9.80 5.92 -5.21
C ASN A 79 9.77 4.74 -6.19
N ASP A 80 9.31 3.57 -5.74
CA ASP A 80 9.24 2.39 -6.60
C ASP A 80 8.14 2.52 -7.67
N LEU A 81 7.01 3.16 -7.33
CA LEU A 81 5.95 3.49 -8.29
C LEU A 81 6.46 4.46 -9.35
N GLU A 82 7.10 5.56 -8.94
CA GLU A 82 7.69 6.53 -9.87
C GLU A 82 8.79 5.87 -10.72
N GLY A 83 9.62 5.02 -10.11
CA GLY A 83 10.64 4.23 -10.81
C GLY A 83 10.06 3.25 -11.85
N ALA A 84 8.82 2.79 -11.65
CA ALA A 84 8.06 2.00 -12.61
C ALA A 84 7.33 2.84 -13.68
N GLY A 85 7.48 4.17 -13.65
CA GLY A 85 6.86 5.11 -14.57
C GLY A 85 5.41 5.47 -14.24
N ILE A 86 4.98 5.25 -13.00
CA ILE A 86 3.64 5.61 -12.51
C ILE A 86 3.70 7.03 -11.92
N ASP A 87 2.84 7.92 -12.42
CA ASP A 87 2.72 9.29 -11.90
C ASP A 87 1.88 9.29 -10.61
N VAL A 88 2.56 9.12 -9.47
CA VAL A 88 1.92 9.00 -8.15
C VAL A 88 1.06 10.22 -7.81
N ARG A 89 1.52 11.43 -8.14
CA ARG A 89 0.78 12.66 -7.86
C ARG A 89 -0.52 12.69 -8.63
N ARG A 90 -0.46 12.42 -9.94
CA ARG A 90 -1.66 12.35 -10.78
C ARG A 90 -2.64 11.28 -10.31
N GLU A 91 -2.17 10.12 -9.88
CA GLU A 91 -3.04 9.04 -9.37
C GLU A 91 -3.69 9.38 -8.03
N ILE A 92 -3.04 10.18 -7.18
CA ILE A 92 -3.61 10.68 -5.92
C ILE A 92 -4.62 11.80 -6.18
N ASP A 93 -4.26 12.77 -7.02
CA ASP A 93 -5.06 13.98 -7.28
C ASP A 93 -6.25 13.72 -8.24
N GLY A 94 -6.09 12.74 -9.14
CA GLY A 94 -7.00 12.44 -10.24
C GLY A 94 -8.35 11.81 -9.84
N ARG A 95 -8.65 11.73 -8.54
CA ARG A 95 -9.93 11.20 -8.03
C ARG A 95 -10.83 12.23 -7.35
N THR A 96 -10.58 13.52 -7.59
CA THR A 96 -11.43 14.62 -7.11
C THR A 96 -12.58 14.98 -8.06
N ASP A 97 -12.90 14.14 -9.06
CA ASP A 97 -14.02 14.35 -9.96
C ASP A 97 -14.99 13.16 -9.92
N SER A 98 -15.94 13.16 -8.99
CA SER A 98 -17.31 12.58 -9.10
C SER A 98 -18.14 12.89 -7.86
#